data_AF-A0A7S2XXE2-F1
#
_entry.id   AF-A0A7S2XXE2-F1
#
_cell.length_a   1.000
_cell.length_b   1.000
_cell.length_c   1.000
_cell.angle_alpha   90.00
_cell.angle_beta   90.00
_cell.angle_gamma   90.00
#
_symmetry.space_group_name_H-M   'P 1'
#
loop_
_entity.id
_entity.type
_entity.pdbx_description
1 polymer ?
#
loop_
_entity_poly.entity_id
_entity_poly.type
_entity_poly.pdbx_seq_one_letter_code
_entity_poly.pdbx_strand_id
1 'polypeptide(L)'
;FDPEGDEAPGVIPANIVFIITSKPHEKFTRDGNDLLTTVDVTLVDALCNGVDTSIEHINGSMIRIREPSVTPQTEKVIRGEGMPISKNLPSRGNLRVKFNIIFPTLSANQVSQMQNILEG
;
A
#
# COMPACT_ATOMS: atom_id res chain seq x y z
N PHE A 1 19.95 -23.69 -9.77
CA PHE A 1 20.15 -24.77 -8.79
C PHE A 1 20.53 -26.02 -9.55
N ASP A 2 21.32 -26.89 -8.91
CA ASP A 2 21.66 -28.21 -9.43
C ASP A 2 20.39 -29.00 -9.79
N PRO A 3 20.46 -29.91 -10.78
CA PRO A 3 19.28 -30.55 -11.33
C PRO A 3 18.65 -31.54 -10.33
N GLU A 4 17.48 -31.19 -9.80
CA GLU A 4 16.61 -32.06 -8.96
C GLU A 4 15.35 -32.49 -9.74
N GLY A 5 15.46 -32.70 -11.06
CA GLY A 5 14.39 -33.27 -11.88
C GLY A 5 14.38 -34.81 -11.83
N ASP A 6 13.32 -35.44 -12.36
CA ASP A 6 13.29 -36.90 -12.53
C ASP A 6 14.42 -37.38 -13.46
N GLU A 7 15.25 -38.30 -12.98
CA GLU A 7 16.35 -38.88 -13.75
C GLU A 7 15.91 -40.16 -14.49
N ALA A 8 16.21 -40.22 -15.79
CA ALA A 8 16.18 -41.43 -16.60
C ALA A 8 17.51 -41.60 -17.34
N PRO A 9 18.03 -42.84 -17.55
CA PRO A 9 19.32 -43.07 -18.19
C PRO A 9 19.38 -42.46 -19.60
N GLY A 10 20.28 -41.51 -19.82
CA GLY A 10 20.54 -40.87 -21.12
C GLY A 10 19.84 -39.53 -21.37
N VAL A 11 19.15 -38.96 -20.38
CA VAL A 11 18.46 -37.66 -20.52
C VAL A 11 19.13 -36.61 -19.65
N ILE A 12 19.52 -35.47 -20.25
CA ILE A 12 20.01 -34.30 -19.50
C ILE A 12 18.82 -33.74 -18.71
N PRO A 13 18.92 -33.60 -17.37
CA PRO A 13 17.80 -33.12 -16.57
C PRO A 13 17.39 -31.70 -17.00
N ALA A 14 16.09 -31.45 -17.05
CA ALA A 14 15.56 -30.14 -17.44
C ALA A 14 15.86 -29.06 -16.38
N ASN A 15 16.15 -27.84 -16.82
CA ASN A 15 16.34 -26.69 -15.94
C ASN A 15 15.02 -26.34 -15.23
N ILE A 16 15.02 -26.42 -13.90
CA ILE A 16 13.91 -25.91 -13.09
C ILE A 16 14.01 -24.38 -13.03
N VAL A 17 13.07 -23.70 -13.69
CA VAL A 17 12.92 -22.25 -13.62
C VAL A 17 11.84 -21.92 -12.60
N PHE A 18 12.23 -21.38 -11.44
CA PHE A 18 11.28 -20.85 -10.47
C PHE A 18 10.87 -19.44 -10.85
N ILE A 19 9.60 -19.25 -11.22
CA ILE A 19 9.01 -17.91 -11.36
C ILE A 19 8.43 -17.52 -10.00
N ILE A 20 9.14 -16.63 -9.29
CA ILE A 20 8.62 -16.05 -8.04
C ILE A 20 7.48 -15.11 -8.41
N THR A 21 6.26 -15.53 -8.11
CA THR A 21 5.06 -14.73 -8.32
C THR A 21 4.57 -14.23 -6.96
N SER A 22 4.33 -12.92 -6.82
CA SER A 22 3.79 -12.39 -5.57
C SER A 22 2.33 -12.80 -5.41
N LYS A 23 1.99 -13.44 -4.28
CA LYS A 23 0.59 -13.63 -3.91
C LYS A 23 -0.01 -12.25 -3.56
N PRO A 24 -1.23 -11.93 -4.02
CA PRO A 24 -1.93 -10.72 -3.59
C PRO A 24 -2.01 -10.70 -2.06
N HIS A 25 -1.64 -9.57 -1.45
CA HIS A 25 -1.81 -9.34 -0.02
C HIS A 25 -2.98 -8.38 0.16
N GLU A 26 -3.87 -8.65 1.12
CA GLU A 26 -5.11 -7.89 1.30
C GLU A 26 -4.87 -6.39 1.47
N LYS A 27 -3.76 -6.01 2.12
CA LYS A 27 -3.43 -4.61 2.46
C LYS A 27 -2.33 -3.97 1.60
N PHE A 28 -1.53 -4.76 0.89
CA PHE A 28 -0.31 -4.25 0.24
C PHE A 28 -0.19 -4.76 -1.20
N THR A 29 0.12 -3.84 -2.10
CA THR A 29 0.48 -4.16 -3.49
C THR A 29 1.94 -3.81 -3.71
N ARG A 30 2.71 -4.72 -4.32
CA ARG A 30 4.12 -4.47 -4.62
C ARG A 30 4.26 -3.74 -5.96
N ASP A 31 5.04 -2.66 -5.98
CA ASP A 31 5.42 -1.91 -7.18
C ASP A 31 6.94 -1.83 -7.27
N GLY A 32 7.56 -2.77 -8.00
CA GLY A 32 9.01 -2.93 -8.04
C GLY A 32 9.60 -3.24 -6.65
N ASN A 33 10.32 -2.28 -6.06
CA ASN A 33 10.84 -2.37 -4.69
C ASN A 33 9.99 -1.62 -3.67
N ASP A 34 8.97 -0.89 -4.11
CA ASP A 34 8.08 -0.13 -3.25
C ASP A 34 6.84 -0.96 -2.90
N LEU A 35 6.19 -0.57 -1.81
CA LEU A 35 4.90 -1.09 -1.37
C LEU A 35 3.86 0.00 -1.48
N LEU A 36 2.68 -0.35 -1.96
CA LEU A 36 1.51 0.52 -2.03
C LEU A 36 0.45 -0.02 -1.07
N THR A 37 -0.17 0.88 -0.32
CA THR A 37 -1.33 0.58 0.53
C THR A 37 -2.34 1.71 0.43
N THR A 38 -3.59 1.40 0.74
CA THR A 38 -4.67 2.39 0.78
C THR A 38 -5.28 2.40 2.16
N VAL A 39 -5.45 3.59 2.72
CA VAL A 39 -6.11 3.81 4.01
C VAL A 39 -7.44 4.50 3.74
N ASP A 40 -8.51 3.93 4.29
CA ASP A 40 -9.82 4.55 4.27
C ASP A 40 -9.87 5.71 5.28
N VAL A 41 -10.36 6.85 4.83
CA VAL A 41 -10.46 8.08 5.64
C VAL A 41 -11.86 8.65 5.46
N THR A 42 -12.51 9.06 6.54
CA THR A 42 -13.82 9.71 6.42
C THR A 42 -13.68 11.10 5.79
N LEU A 43 -14.69 11.57 5.07
CA LEU A 43 -14.67 12.92 4.50
C LEU A 43 -14.42 14.00 5.58
N VAL A 44 -14.96 13.82 6.79
CA VAL A 44 -14.77 14.76 7.90
C VAL A 44 -13.30 14.78 8.35
N ASP A 45 -12.67 13.62 8.49
CA ASP A 45 -11.26 13.56 8.87
C ASP A 45 -10.36 14.14 7.77
N ALA A 46 -10.69 13.89 6.51
CA ALA A 46 -9.96 14.44 5.36
C ALA A 46 -9.99 15.99 5.33
N LEU A 47 -11.12 16.59 5.70
CA LEU A 47 -11.33 18.04 5.66
C LEU A 47 -10.91 18.76 6.95
N CYS A 48 -11.16 18.18 8.12
CA CYS A 48 -11.14 18.91 9.38
C CYS A 48 -10.09 18.40 10.38
N ASN A 49 -9.96 17.07 10.53
CA ASN A 49 -9.17 16.50 11.62
C ASN A 49 -7.78 16.02 11.20
N GLY A 50 -7.56 15.83 9.90
CA GLY A 50 -6.42 15.10 9.37
C GLY A 50 -6.53 13.60 9.65
N VAL A 51 -5.46 12.88 9.28
CA VAL A 51 -5.30 11.44 9.49
C VAL A 51 -4.24 11.23 10.57
N ASP A 52 -4.55 10.45 11.59
CA ASP A 52 -3.58 9.90 12.55
C ASP A 52 -3.98 8.46 12.88
N THR A 53 -3.40 7.51 12.14
CA THR A 53 -3.69 6.07 12.28
C THR A 53 -2.41 5.25 12.27
N SER A 54 -2.51 3.97 12.59
CA SER A 54 -1.38 3.03 12.51
C SER A 54 -1.78 1.81 11.70
N ILE A 55 -0.89 1.36 10.82
CA ILE A 55 -1.06 0.13 10.05
C ILE A 55 0.00 -0.89 10.43
N GLU A 56 -0.37 -2.16 10.42
CA GLU A 56 0.57 -3.25 10.55
C GLU A 56 1.27 -3.49 9.21
N HIS A 57 2.59 -3.40 9.22
CA HIS A 57 3.43 -3.59 8.05
C HIS A 57 3.71 -5.09 7.78
N ILE A 58 4.24 -5.43 6.61
CA ILE A 58 4.49 -6.83 6.18
C ILE A 58 5.45 -7.58 7.12
N ASN A 59 6.32 -6.87 7.83
CA ASN A 59 7.24 -7.44 8.83
C ASN A 59 6.64 -7.52 10.25
N GLY A 60 5.35 -7.18 10.43
CA GLY A 60 4.67 -7.14 11.72
C GLY A 60 4.91 -5.88 12.55
N SER A 61 5.71 -4.91 12.08
CA SER A 61 5.89 -3.63 12.79
C SER A 61 4.74 -2.68 12.54
N MET A 62 4.37 -1.87 13.55
CA MET A 62 3.36 -0.83 13.39
C MET A 62 3.96 0.44 12.79
N ILE A 63 3.38 0.92 11.69
CA ILE A 63 3.76 2.18 11.05
C ILE A 63 2.66 3.21 11.31
N ARG A 64 3.02 4.32 11.97
CA ARG A 64 2.12 5.45 12.21
C ARG A 64 2.06 6.35 10.98
N ILE A 65 0.86 6.62 10.50
CA ILE A 65 0.56 7.50 9.38
C ILE A 65 -0.10 8.75 9.96
N ARG A 66 0.55 9.91 9.76
CA ARG A 66 0.00 11.21 10.15
C ARG A 66 0.06 12.17 8.98
N GLU A 67 -1.09 12.71 8.61
CA GLU A 67 -1.23 13.76 7.59
C GLU A 67 -2.27 14.80 8.03
N PRO A 68 -1.95 16.11 8.04
CA PRO A 68 -2.85 17.14 8.55
C PRO A 68 -4.07 17.38 7.64
N SER A 69 -3.94 17.11 6.34
CA SER A 69 -5.02 17.20 5.37
C SER A 69 -4.74 16.22 4.22
N VAL A 70 -5.79 15.58 3.73
CA VAL A 70 -5.68 14.62 2.64
C VAL A 70 -6.72 14.92 1.57
N THR A 71 -6.30 14.91 0.31
CA THR A 71 -7.17 14.93 -0.87
C THR A 71 -7.12 13.56 -1.53
N PRO A 72 -8.02 13.25 -2.49
CA PRO A 72 -7.95 12.01 -3.24
C PRO A 72 -6.62 11.80 -4.00
N GLN A 73 -5.87 12.86 -4.26
CA GLN A 73 -4.57 12.82 -4.95
C GLN A 73 -3.38 12.79 -3.97
N THR A 74 -3.61 12.97 -2.67
CA THR A 74 -2.55 12.91 -1.68
C THR A 74 -1.95 11.51 -1.62
N GLU A 75 -0.63 11.44 -1.71
CA GLU A 75 0.13 10.22 -1.48
C GLU A 75 1.22 10.49 -0.42
N LYS A 76 1.18 9.74 0.67
CA LYS A 76 2.19 9.80 1.72
C LYS A 76 3.28 8.77 1.45
N VAL A 77 4.51 9.25 1.26
CA VAL A 77 5.69 8.38 1.09
C VAL A 77 6.43 8.22 2.41
N ILE A 78 6.58 6.98 2.86
CA ILE A 78 7.37 6.58 4.03
C ILE A 78 8.62 5.86 3.51
N ARG A 79 9.76 6.52 3.65
CA ARG A 79 11.02 6.07 3.06
C ARG A 79 11.58 4.85 3.78
N GLY A 80 12.09 3.87 3.03
CA GLY A 80 12.73 2.67 3.59
C GLY A 80 11.77 1.57 4.05
N GLU A 81 10.46 1.83 4.05
CA GLU A 81 9.44 0.86 4.44
C GLU A 81 8.91 0.01 3.27
N GLY A 82 9.61 0.00 2.13
CA GLY A 82 9.30 -0.87 1.00
C GLY A 82 9.92 -2.27 1.13
N MET A 83 10.06 -2.96 -0.01
CA MET A 83 10.70 -4.27 -0.10
C MET A 83 12.24 -4.15 -0.10
N PRO A 84 12.97 -5.18 0.38
CA PRO A 84 14.43 -5.23 0.28
C PRO A 84 14.92 -5.20 -1.18
N ILE A 85 15.96 -4.41 -1.44
CA ILE A 85 16.62 -4.35 -2.75
C ILE A 85 17.72 -5.40 -2.78
N SER A 86 17.47 -6.52 -3.47
CA SER A 86 18.34 -7.72 -3.46
C SER A 86 19.80 -7.46 -3.81
N LYS A 87 20.08 -6.45 -4.65
CA LYS A 87 21.44 -6.11 -5.10
C LYS A 87 22.18 -5.14 -4.17
N ASN A 88 21.52 -4.57 -3.16
CA ASN A 88 22.11 -3.53 -2.32
C ASN A 88 21.53 -3.56 -0.89
N LEU A 89 21.76 -4.65 -0.17
CA LEU A 89 21.42 -4.75 1.26
C LEU A 89 22.31 -3.80 2.08
N PRO A 90 21.76 -3.06 3.07
CA PRO A 90 20.43 -3.18 3.66
C PRO A 90 19.35 -2.27 3.03
N SER A 91 19.55 -1.74 1.83
CA SER A 91 18.63 -0.76 1.21
C SER A 91 17.25 -1.37 0.91
N ARG A 92 16.21 -0.56 1.10
CA ARG A 92 14.81 -0.90 0.89
C ARG A 92 14.14 0.17 0.03
N GLY A 93 13.08 -0.19 -0.69
CA GLY A 93 12.21 0.79 -1.34
C GLY A 93 11.37 1.58 -0.34
N ASN A 94 10.33 2.25 -0.82
CA ASN A 94 9.42 3.06 -0.02
C ASN A 94 8.06 2.40 0.17
N LEU A 95 7.35 2.80 1.22
CA LEU A 95 5.92 2.57 1.37
C LEU A 95 5.18 3.83 0.91
N ARG A 96 4.24 3.66 -0.04
CA ARG A 96 3.39 4.71 -0.60
C ARG A 96 1.96 4.47 -0.12
N VAL A 97 1.45 5.39 0.68
CA VAL A 97 0.11 5.33 1.25
C VAL A 97 -0.80 6.26 0.46
N LYS A 98 -1.85 5.70 -0.13
CA LYS A 98 -2.95 6.46 -0.74
C LYS A 98 -4.13 6.53 0.23
N PHE A 99 -4.98 7.53 0.05
CA PHE A 99 -6.14 7.74 0.89
C PHE A 99 -7.42 7.56 0.08
N ASN A 100 -8.27 6.64 0.51
CA ASN A 100 -9.60 6.45 -0.04
C ASN A 100 -10.60 7.22 0.82
N ILE A 101 -11.18 8.29 0.27
CA ILE A 101 -12.09 9.15 1.03
C ILE A 101 -13.50 8.56 0.98
N ILE A 102 -14.00 8.16 2.15
CA ILE A 102 -15.34 7.62 2.33
C ILE A 102 -16.31 8.79 2.51
N PHE A 103 -17.15 9.00 1.49
CA PHE A 103 -18.22 9.99 1.53
C PHE A 103 -19.42 9.45 2.32
N PRO A 104 -19.97 10.24 3.27
CA PRO A 104 -21.17 9.85 3.98
C PRO A 104 -22.40 9.94 3.06
N THR A 105 -23.45 9.19 3.41
CA THR A 105 -24.79 9.43 2.85
C THR A 105 -25.42 10.60 3.59
N LEU A 106 -25.86 11.64 2.86
CA LEU A 106 -26.40 12.87 3.44
C LEU A 106 -27.83 13.12 2.96
N SER A 107 -28.65 13.69 3.84
CA SER A 107 -29.98 14.21 3.48
C SER A 107 -29.86 15.53 2.72
N ALA A 108 -30.92 15.91 1.98
CA ALA A 108 -30.95 17.17 1.24
C ALA A 108 -30.66 18.39 2.15
N ASN A 109 -31.21 18.41 3.36
CA ASN A 109 -30.96 19.47 4.34
C ASN A 109 -29.48 19.57 4.73
N GLN A 110 -28.82 18.43 4.96
CA GLN A 110 -27.40 18.40 5.29
C GLN A 110 -26.53 18.86 4.11
N VAL A 111 -26.88 18.47 2.88
CA VAL A 111 -26.17 18.92 1.67
C VAL A 111 -26.27 20.45 1.54
N SER A 112 -27.46 21.03 1.70
CA SER A 112 -27.63 22.49 1.64
C SER A 112 -26.87 23.23 2.74
N GLN A 113 -26.80 22.69 3.96
CA GLN A 113 -25.96 23.26 5.02
C GLN A 113 -24.48 23.21 4.66
N MET A 114 -24.00 22.10 4.09
CA MET A 114 -22.61 21.96 3.67
C MET A 114 -22.25 22.87 2.50
N GLN A 115 -23.14 23.05 1.51
CA GLN A 115 -22.91 23.97 0.39
C GLN A 115 -22.65 25.39 0.88
N ASN A 116 -23.49 25.90 1.80
CA ASN A 116 -23.30 27.25 2.35
C ASN A 116 -21.97 27.42 3.12
N ILE A 117 -21.44 26.35 3.71
CA ILE A 117 -20.18 26.38 4.46
C ILE A 117 -18.97 26.31 3.50
N LEU A 118 -19.07 25.48 2.45
CA LEU A 118 -17.95 25.16 1.56
C LEU A 118 -17.82 26.12 0.37
N GLU A 119 -18.91 26.78 -0.03
CA GLU A 119 -18.91 27.79 -1.10
C GLU A 119 -18.68 29.22 -0.59
N GLY A 120 -18.47 29.39 0.72
CA GLY A 120 -18.20 30.67 1.39
C GLY A 120 -16.84 31.27 1.10
#